data_AF-A0A359DFU4-F1
#
_entry.id   AF-A0A359DFU4-F1
#
_cell.length_a   1.000
_cell.length_b   1.000
_cell.length_c   1.000
_cell.angle_alpha   90.00
_cell.angle_beta   90.00
_cell.angle_gamma   90.00
#
_symmetry.space_group_name_H-M   'P 1'
#
loop_
_entity.id
_entity.type
_entity.pdbx_description
1 polymer ?
#
loop_
_entity_poly.entity_id
_entity_poly.type
_entity_poly.pdbx_seq_one_letter_code
_entity_poly.pdbx_strand_id
1 'polypeptide(L)' 'MNWLDICALEEINVLGSRIISGPKGDIAIFRTSDDEVFALDDRCPHKGGPLS' A
#
# COMPACT_ATOMS: atom_id res chain seq x y z
N MET A 1 -13.05 15.77 1.52
CA MET A 1 -12.99 14.40 0.95
C MET A 1 -12.55 14.51 -0.49
N ASN A 2 -11.33 14.11 -0.82
CA ASN A 2 -10.92 13.88 -2.20
C ASN A 2 -10.40 12.44 -2.25
N TRP A 3 -11.05 11.60 -3.05
CA TRP A 3 -10.66 10.22 -3.26
C TRP A 3 -9.90 10.14 -4.57
N LEU A 4 -8.75 9.48 -4.55
CA LEU A 4 -7.95 9.22 -5.75
C LEU A 4 -8.17 7.76 -6.15
N ASP A 5 -8.53 7.55 -7.42
CA ASP A 5 -8.54 6.22 -8.01
C ASP A 5 -7.11 5.75 -8.24
N ILE A 6 -6.79 4.52 -7.78
CA ILE A 6 -5.43 3.97 -7.81
C ILE A 6 -5.33 2.83 -8.83
N CYS A 7 -6.11 1.77 -8.63
CA CYS A 7 -6.17 0.61 -9.51
C CYS A 7 -7.36 -0.27 -9.16
N ALA A 8 -7.67 -1.24 -10.02
CA ALA A 8 -8.58 -2.33 -9.64
C ALA A 8 -7.96 -3.21 -8.54
N LEU A 9 -8.80 -3.84 -7.71
CA LEU A 9 -8.35 -4.70 -6.61
C LEU A 9 -7.52 -5.89 -7.13
N GLU A 10 -7.91 -6.44 -8.29
CA GLU A 10 -7.29 -7.60 -8.94
C GLU A 10 -5.89 -7.31 -9.48
N GLU A 11 -5.51 -6.05 -9.62
CA GLU A 11 -4.13 -5.68 -9.97
C GLU A 11 -3.16 -5.82 -8.79
N ILE A 12 -3.67 -5.95 -7.56
CA ILE A 12 -2.88 -6.30 -6.39
C ILE A 12 -3.16 -7.77 -6.08
N ASN A 13 -2.15 -8.62 -6.24
CA ASN A 13 -2.27 -10.04 -5.88
C ASN A 13 -2.66 -10.19 -4.40
N VAL A 14 -3.40 -11.25 -4.05
CA VAL A 14 -3.64 -11.62 -2.65
C VAL A 14 -2.28 -11.85 -1.96
N LEU A 15 -2.10 -11.31 -0.75
CA LEU A 15 -0.81 -11.22 -0.05
C LEU A 15 0.26 -10.41 -0.80
N GLY A 16 -0.16 -9.55 -1.72
CA GLY A 16 0.69 -8.64 -2.47
C GLY A 16 0.62 -7.21 -1.97
N SER A 17 1.56 -6.40 -2.47
CA SER A 17 1.67 -4.97 -2.19
C SER A 17 1.74 -4.14 -3.47
N ARG A 18 1.36 -2.86 -3.38
CA ARG A 18 1.57 -1.83 -4.40
C ARG A 18 2.01 -0.55 -3.74
N ILE A 19 2.97 0.14 -4.32
CA ILE A 19 3.46 1.43 -3.82
C ILE A 19 2.87 2.55 -4.67
N ILE A 20 2.41 3.62 -4.02
CA ILE A 20 2.05 4.88 -4.67
C ILE A 20 2.80 6.04 -4.02
N SER A 21 3.17 7.04 -4.81
CA SER A 21 3.78 8.26 -4.27
C SER A 21 2.71 9.15 -3.64
N GLY A 22 2.84 9.41 -2.34
CA GLY A 22 1.99 10.32 -1.59
C GLY A 22 2.68 11.67 -1.31
N PRO A 23 1.92 12.67 -0.83
CA PRO A 23 2.45 14.00 -0.54
C PRO A 23 3.45 14.03 0.63
N LYS A 24 3.53 12.97 1.44
CA LYS A 24 4.41 12.87 2.61
C LYS A 24 5.45 11.74 2.49
N GLY A 25 5.54 11.12 1.32
CA GLY A 25 6.35 9.92 1.09
C GLY A 25 5.53 8.83 0.41
N ASP A 26 6.19 7.70 0.18
CA ASP A 26 5.58 6.55 -0.46
C ASP A 26 4.59 5.85 0.49
N ILE A 27 3.46 5.43 -0.07
CA ILE A 27 2.38 4.73 0.64
C ILE A 27 2.33 3.31 0.09
N ALA A 28 2.48 2.33 0.98
CA ALA A 28 2.33 0.92 0.66
C ALA A 28 0.88 0.49 0.86
N ILE A 29 0.27 -0.04 -0.20
CA ILE A 29 -1.07 -0.64 -0.20
C ILE A 29 -0.89 -2.15 -0.17
N PHE A 30 -1.44 -2.80 0.85
CA PHE A 30 -1.39 -4.26 1.02
C PHE A 30 -2.76 -4.88 0.83
N ARG A 31 -2.82 -5.99 0.11
CA ARG A 31 -4.00 -6.88 0.05
C ARG A 31 -3.75 -8.10 0.93
N THR A 32 -4.60 -8.31 1.91
CA THR A 32 -4.49 -9.43 2.86
C THR A 32 -4.94 -10.75 2.24
N SER A 33 -4.79 -11.87 2.98
CA SER A 33 -5.35 -13.18 2.60
C SER A 33 -6.87 -13.20 2.54
N ASP A 34 -7.52 -12.30 3.27
CA ASP A 34 -8.98 -12.22 3.43
C ASP A 34 -9.59 -11.15 2.50
N ASP A 35 -8.83 -10.71 1.49
CA ASP A 35 -9.24 -9.72 0.49
C ASP A 35 -9.41 -8.28 0.98
N GLU A 36 -9.00 -7.99 2.22
CA GLU A 36 -9.02 -6.63 2.76
C GLU A 36 -7.80 -5.81 2.32
N VAL A 37 -7.98 -4.49 2.20
CA VAL A 37 -6.94 -3.55 1.77
C VAL A 37 -6.57 -2.56 2.88
N PHE A 38 -5.27 -2.42 3.13
CA PHE A 38 -4.71 -1.47 4.08
C PHE A 38 -3.66 -0.58 3.41
N ALA A 39 -3.60 0.68 3.83
CA ALA A 39 -2.58 1.63 3.38
C ALA A 39 -1.73 2.10 4.57
N LEU A 40 -0.42 2.05 4.42
CA LEU A 40 0.56 2.39 5.44
C LEU A 40 1.68 3.24 4.82
N ASP A 41 2.44 3.99 5.62
CA ASP A 41 3.69 4.57 5.16
C ASP A 41 4.65 3.43 4.73
N ASP A 42 5.27 3.52 3.55
CA ASP A 42 6.20 2.50 3.06
C ASP A 42 7.59 2.60 3.72
N ARG A 43 7.59 2.50 5.06
CA ARG A 43 8.80 2.65 5.88
C ARG A 43 8.74 1.74 7.09
N CYS A 44 9.65 0.77 7.15
CA CYS A 44 9.80 -0.10 8.30
C CYS A 44 10.27 0.70 9.53
N PRO A 45 9.52 0.70 10.65
CA PRO A 45 9.87 1.49 11.84
C PRO A 45 11.12 0.95 12.57
N HIS A 46 11.59 -0.25 12.24
CA HIS A 46 12.73 -0.89 12.88
C HIS A 46 14.06 -0.57 12.18
N LYS A 47 14.11 -0.73 10.85
CA LYS A 47 15.34 -0.62 10.04
C LYS A 47 15.29 0.50 9.00
N GLY A 48 14.16 1.16 8.82
CA GLY A 48 14.00 2.30 7.90
C GLY A 48 14.00 1.95 6.40
N GLY A 49 14.08 0.67 6.03
CA GLY A 49 13.87 0.22 4.64
C GLY A 49 12.39 0.22 4.23
N PRO A 50 12.08 -0.16 2.99
CA PRO A 50 10.69 -0.29 2.53
C PRO A 50 9.94 -1.31 3.38
N LEU A 51 8.65 -1.08 3.58
CA LEU A 51 7.73 -1.98 4.29
C LEU A 51 7.11 -3.00 3.33
N SER A 52 6.99 -2.61 2.06
CA SER A 52 6.38 -3.35 0.94
C SER A 52 7.09 -4.63 0.51
#